data_AF-A0A1Q7P2M1-F1
#
_entry.id   AF-A0A1Q7P2M1-F1
#
_cell.length_a   1.000
_cell.length_b   1.000
_cell.length_c   1.000
_cell.angle_alpha   90.00
_cell.angle_beta   90.00
_cell.angle_gamma   90.00
#
_symmetry.space_group_name_H-M   'P 1'
#
loop_
_entity.id
_entity.type
_entity.pdbx_description
1 polymer ?
#
loop_
_entity_poly.entity_id
_entity_poly.type
_entity_poly.pdbx_seq_one_letter_code
_entity_poly.pdbx_strand_id
1 'polypeptide(L)' 'MALFPRDDTLSKEIESWNGFADGLRAEDRELFKQMLNQCYKHVEAINKKGELFPTESLLMSLILSQQELIEFLLKQINK' A
#
# COMPACT_ATOMS: atom_id res chain seq x y z
N MET A 1 16.29 -6.20 -16.26
CA MET A 1 15.19 -7.03 -15.73
C MET A 1 15.77 -7.91 -14.64
N ALA A 2 15.49 -7.63 -13.37
CA ALA A 2 16.00 -8.42 -12.25
C ALA A 2 15.02 -9.56 -11.94
N LEU A 3 15.57 -10.78 -11.85
CA LEU A 3 14.87 -12.07 -11.81
C LEU A 3 14.51 -12.55 -10.38
N PHE A 4 14.43 -11.66 -9.40
CA PHE A 4 14.08 -12.02 -8.02
C PHE A 4 13.17 -10.95 -7.37
N PRO A 5 11.86 -11.19 -7.24
CA PRO A 5 10.93 -10.25 -6.62
C PRO A 5 10.89 -10.44 -5.08
N ARG A 6 12.05 -10.45 -4.42
CA ARG A 6 12.12 -10.61 -2.95
C ARG A 6 12.89 -9.51 -2.22
N ASP A 7 13.42 -8.54 -2.96
CA ASP A 7 14.11 -7.38 -2.41
C ASP A 7 13.48 -6.07 -2.91
N ASP A 8 12.14 -6.03 -3.05
CA ASP A 8 11.52 -4.71 -3.13
C ASP A 8 11.41 -4.12 -1.72
N THR A 9 11.82 -2.86 -1.61
CA THR A 9 11.73 -2.07 -0.39
C THR A 9 10.30 -2.06 0.17
N LEU A 10 9.30 -2.23 -0.70
CA LEU A 10 7.89 -2.32 -0.35
C LEU A 10 7.52 -3.61 0.39
N SER A 11 7.98 -4.80 -0.01
CA SER A 11 7.66 -6.04 0.71
C SER A 11 8.21 -6.01 2.12
N LYS A 12 9.46 -5.56 2.28
CA LYS A 12 10.10 -5.42 3.60
C LYS A 12 9.34 -4.46 4.49
N GLU A 13 8.89 -3.33 3.93
CA GLU A 13 8.05 -2.39 4.65
C GLU A 13 6.71 -3.03 5.03
N ILE A 14 5.99 -3.65 4.11
CA ILE A 14 4.70 -4.33 4.39
C ILE A 14 4.87 -5.39 5.49
N GLU A 15 5.94 -6.19 5.44
CA GLU A 15 6.24 -7.20 6.47
C GLU A 15 6.48 -6.57 7.85
N SER A 16 7.08 -5.38 7.91
CA SER A 16 7.30 -4.66 9.17
C SER A 16 5.98 -4.24 9.86
N TRP A 17 4.90 -4.10 9.09
CA TRP A 17 3.56 -3.78 9.60
C TRP A 17 2.78 -5.01 10.11
N ASN A 18 3.32 -6.23 10.01
CA ASN A 18 2.64 -7.43 10.52
C ASN A 18 2.34 -7.35 12.03
N GLY A 19 3.25 -6.81 12.83
CA GLY A 19 3.03 -6.63 14.27
C GLY A 19 1.86 -5.69 14.58
N PHE A 20 1.64 -4.67 13.74
CA PHE A 20 0.44 -3.82 13.84
C PHE A 20 -0.81 -4.61 13.49
N ALA A 21 -0.78 -5.38 12.40
CA ALA A 21 -1.90 -6.21 11.95
C ALA A 21 -2.30 -7.27 13.00
N ASP A 22 -1.33 -7.82 13.72
CA ASP A 22 -1.57 -8.81 14.77
C ASP A 22 -2.31 -8.23 15.98
N GLY A 23 -2.15 -6.92 16.25
CA GLY A 23 -2.90 -6.20 17.28
C GLY A 23 -4.35 -5.88 16.92
N LEU A 24 -4.75 -6.04 15.66
CA LEU A 24 -6.09 -5.77 15.17
C LEU A 24 -7.05 -6.95 15.41
N ARG A 25 -8.35 -6.65 15.46
CA ARG A 25 -9.42 -7.67 15.39
C ARG A 25 -9.33 -8.41 14.06
N ALA A 26 -9.87 -9.63 13.98
CA ALA A 26 -9.77 -10.47 12.79
C ALA A 26 -10.28 -9.78 11.52
N GLU A 27 -11.43 -9.10 11.60
CA GLU A 27 -12.03 -8.36 10.47
C GLU A 27 -11.14 -7.19 10.02
N ASP A 28 -10.65 -6.40 10.97
CA ASP A 28 -9.79 -5.24 10.72
C ASP A 28 -8.41 -5.66 10.19
N ARG A 29 -7.89 -6.81 10.64
CA ARG A 29 -6.60 -7.37 10.21
C ARG A 29 -6.61 -7.72 8.74
N GLU A 30 -7.64 -8.45 8.29
CA GLU A 30 -7.73 -8.84 6.88
C GLU A 30 -7.93 -7.63 5.98
N LEU A 31 -8.76 -6.67 6.39
CA LEU A 31 -8.94 -5.41 5.68
C LEU A 31 -7.61 -4.62 5.59
N PHE A 32 -6.88 -4.53 6.71
CA PHE A 32 -5.59 -3.85 6.77
C PHE A 32 -4.55 -4.50 5.85
N LYS A 33 -4.45 -5.83 5.83
CA LYS A 33 -3.54 -6.54 4.92
C LYS A 33 -3.90 -6.35 3.45
N GLN A 34 -5.19 -6.37 3.12
CA GLN A 34 -5.66 -6.06 1.77
C GLN A 34 -5.30 -4.64 1.37
N MET A 35 -5.49 -3.67 2.27
CA MET A 35 -5.12 -2.28 2.07
C MET A 35 -3.62 -2.13 1.79
N LEU A 36 -2.74 -2.78 2.56
CA LEU A 36 -1.29 -2.77 2.32
C LEU A 36 -0.91 -3.38 0.96
N ASN A 37 -1.55 -4.49 0.58
CA ASN A 37 -1.31 -5.15 -0.71
C ASN A 37 -1.72 -4.27 -1.92
N GLN A 38 -2.67 -3.36 -1.76
CA GLN A 38 -3.03 -2.44 -2.85
C GLN A 38 -1.86 -1.51 -3.23
N CYS A 39 -0.89 -1.29 -2.35
CA CYS A 39 0.27 -0.45 -2.63
C CYS A 39 1.21 -1.00 -3.70
N TYR A 40 1.16 -2.31 -4.00
CA TYR A 40 1.94 -2.87 -5.10
C TYR A 40 1.63 -2.24 -6.46
N LYS A 41 0.42 -1.67 -6.64
CA LYS A 41 0.07 -0.93 -7.86
C LYS A 41 0.93 0.32 -8.07
N HIS A 42 1.57 0.84 -7.02
CA HIS A 42 2.45 2.00 -7.04
C HIS A 42 3.93 1.65 -6.85
N VAL A 43 4.30 0.36 -6.93
CA VAL A 43 5.67 -0.12 -6.66
C VAL A 43 6.74 0.62 -7.47
N GLU A 44 6.45 0.97 -8.73
CA GLU A 44 7.38 1.74 -9.57
C GLU A 44 7.62 3.16 -9.05
N ALA A 45 6.56 3.83 -8.58
CA ALA A 45 6.65 5.18 -8.03
C ALA A 45 7.38 5.18 -6.67
N ILE A 46 7.10 4.17 -5.85
CA ILE A 46 7.76 3.93 -4.56
C ILE A 46 9.26 3.71 -4.77
N ASN A 47 9.64 2.83 -5.71
CA ASN A 47 11.04 2.56 -6.01
C ASN A 47 11.78 3.78 -6.61
N LYS A 48 11.08 4.65 -7.35
CA LYS A 48 11.66 5.90 -7.88
C LYS A 48 11.92 6.98 -6.82
N LYS A 49 11.13 7.02 -5.74
CA LYS A 49 11.33 7.98 -4.65
C LYS A 49 12.63 7.72 -3.88
N GLY A 50 13.13 6.48 -3.89
CA GLY A 50 14.37 6.08 -3.26
C GLY A 50 14.15 5.42 -1.89
N GLU A 51 15.09 4.56 -1.52
CA GLU A 51 14.97 3.61 -0.39
C GLU A 51 14.98 4.25 0.99
N LEU A 52 15.34 5.52 1.11
CA LEU A 52 15.52 6.19 2.41
C LEU A 52 14.20 6.45 3.15
N PHE A 53 13.05 6.37 2.46
CA PHE A 53 11.73 6.76 3.00
C PHE A 53 10.62 5.78 2.56
N PRO A 54 10.72 4.50 2.95
CA PRO A 54 9.81 3.45 2.50
C PRO A 54 8.40 3.64 3.08
N THR A 55 8.32 3.98 4.36
CA THR A 55 7.05 4.22 5.07
C THR A 55 6.28 5.39 4.46
N GLU A 56 6.93 6.52 4.19
CA GLU A 56 6.25 7.68 3.58
C GLU A 56 5.75 7.36 2.17
N SER A 57 6.47 6.50 1.44
CA SER A 57 6.07 6.06 0.10
C SER A 57 4.87 5.12 0.17
N LEU A 58 4.86 4.19 1.14
CA LEU A 58 3.72 3.33 1.44
C LEU A 58 2.49 4.16 1.83
N LEU A 59 2.62 5.09 2.79
CA LEU A 59 1.52 5.95 3.24
C LEU A 59 0.97 6.82 2.12
N MET A 60 1.82 7.42 1.28
CA MET A 60 1.37 8.19 0.11
C MET A 60 0.63 7.31 -0.91
N SER A 61 1.09 6.08 -1.12
CA SER A 61 0.43 5.10 -1.97
C SER A 61 -0.98 4.74 -1.45
N LEU A 62 -1.13 4.61 -0.13
CA LEU A 62 -2.43 4.36 0.51
C LEU A 62 -3.37 5.55 0.33
N ILE A 63 -2.90 6.76 0.62
CA ILE A 63 -3.69 8.00 0.47
C ILE A 63 -4.15 8.16 -0.98
N LEU A 64 -3.25 7.96 -1.95
CA LEU A 64 -3.60 8.04 -3.37
C LEU A 64 -4.65 7.00 -3.76
N SER A 65 -4.52 5.77 -3.27
CA SER A 65 -5.50 4.70 -3.53
C SER A 65 -6.89 5.06 -3.00
N GLN A 66 -6.95 5.69 -1.83
CA GLN A 66 -8.21 6.16 -1.26
C GLN A 66 -8.79 7.34 -2.04
N GLN A 67 -7.95 8.29 -2.49
CA GLN A 67 -8.37 9.41 -3.32
C GLN A 67 -8.97 8.93 -4.66
N GLU A 68 -8.36 7.94 -5.31
CA GLU A 68 -8.90 7.34 -6.54
C GLU A 68 -10.27 6.68 -6.32
N LEU A 69 -10.45 5.98 -5.19
CA LEU A 69 -11.73 5.38 -4.84
C LEU A 69 -12.79 6.47 -4.58
N ILE A 70 -12.44 7.54 -3.88
CA ILE A 70 -13.34 8.67 -3.64
C ILE A 70 -13.76 9.30 -4.97
N GLU A 71 -12.82 9.59 -5.87
CA GLU A 71 -13.13 10.15 -7.19
C GLU A 71 -14.01 9.22 -8.02
N PHE A 72 -13.75 7.91 -7.97
CA PHE A 72 -14.59 6.92 -8.62
C PHE A 72 -16.02 6.95 -8.09
N LEU A 73 -16.20 6.93 -6.76
CA LEU A 73 -17.52 6.95 -6.13
C LEU A 73 -18.27 8.27 -6.42
N LEU A 74 -17.58 9.41 -6.37
CA LEU A 74 -18.17 10.72 -6.74
C LEU A 74 -18.68 10.73 -8.18
N LYS A 75 -17.94 10.13 -9.12
CA LYS A 75 -18.39 10.01 -10.52
C LYS A 75 -19.62 9.12 -10.67
N GLN A 76 -19.80 8.10 -9.83
CA GLN A 76 -20.99 7.23 -9.85
C GLN A 76 -22.22 7.94 -9.24
N ILE A 77 -22.02 8.77 -8.22
CA ILE A 77 -23.10 9.53 -7.58
C ILE A 77 -23.59 10.68 -8.46
N ASN A 78 -22.67 11.38 -9.14
CA ASN A 78 -22.98 12.54 -9.99
C ASN A 78 -23.47 12.16 -11.40
N LYS A 79 -23.82 10.89 -11.62
CA LYS A 79 -24.29 10.34 -12.89
C LYS A 79 -25.78 10.06 -12.82
#